data_AF-A0A9P6QTG6-F1
#
_entry.id   AF-A0A9P6QTG6-F1
#
_cell.length_a   1.000
_cell.length_b   1.000
_cell.length_c   1.000
_cell.angle_alpha   90.00
_cell.angle_beta   90.00
_cell.angle_gamma   90.00
#
_symmetry.space_group_name_H-M   'P 1'
#
loop_
_entity.id
_entity.type
_entity.pdbx_description
1 polymer ?
#
loop_
_entity_poly.entity_id
_entity_poly.type
_entity_poly.pdbx_seq_one_letter_code
_entity_poly.pdbx_strand_id
1 'polypeptide(L)'
;MTTTTPTLEHVLVPETLLKKRKTQDKAAAEKRFADAAARKARKAQRKVIFKRADQYVREYRAKERDEIRLRRQAKAAGSFYVPAQPKLAFVIRIKGINHIAPKPRKVLQL
;
A
#
# COMPACT_ATOMS: atom_id res chain seq x y z
N MET A 1 26.98 48.99 -33.53
CA MET A 1 27.89 48.13 -32.76
C MET A 1 27.41 46.69 -32.89
N THR A 2 27.85 45.97 -33.92
CA THR A 2 27.49 44.56 -34.17
C THR A 2 28.44 43.68 -33.35
N THR A 3 27.91 42.94 -32.37
CA THR A 3 28.72 42.06 -31.53
C THR A 3 29.13 40.81 -32.29
N THR A 4 30.43 40.67 -32.57
CA THR A 4 31.09 39.52 -33.20
C THR A 4 31.28 38.36 -32.22
N THR A 5 30.23 37.94 -31.51
CA THR A 5 30.30 36.74 -30.66
C THR A 5 29.67 35.57 -31.41
N PRO A 6 30.40 34.46 -31.64
CA PRO A 6 29.82 33.28 -32.26
C PRO A 6 28.69 32.75 -31.38
N THR A 7 27.48 32.70 -31.94
CA THR A 7 26.33 32.05 -31.31
C THR A 7 26.56 30.53 -31.24
N LEU A 8 25.83 29.85 -30.35
CA LEU A 8 25.98 28.40 -30.10
C LEU A 8 25.88 27.52 -31.36
N GLU A 9 25.26 28.01 -32.43
CA GLU A 9 25.13 27.31 -33.71
C GLU A 9 26.43 27.31 -34.54
N HIS A 10 27.36 28.23 -34.27
CA HIS A 10 28.65 28.32 -34.97
C HIS A 10 29.76 27.49 -34.32
N VAL A 11 29.52 26.89 -33.14
CA VAL A 11 30.50 26.06 -32.43
C VAL A 11 30.24 24.59 -32.73
N LEU A 12 31.14 23.93 -33.47
CA LEU A 12 31.03 22.49 -33.73
C LEU A 12 31.10 21.69 -32.42
N VAL A 13 30.00 21.06 -32.06
CA VAL A 13 29.89 20.24 -30.85
C VAL A 13 30.62 18.91 -31.04
N PRO A 14 31.48 18.49 -30.10
CA PRO A 14 32.14 17.19 -30.14
C PRO A 14 31.16 16.01 -30.34
N GLU A 15 31.55 15.07 -31.20
CA GLU A 15 30.75 13.89 -31.55
C GLU A 15 30.39 13.02 -30.32
N THR A 16 31.28 12.98 -29.32
CA THR A 16 31.07 12.29 -28.04
C THR A 16 29.88 12.86 -27.26
N LEU A 17 29.69 14.18 -27.27
CA LEU A 17 28.55 14.84 -26.64
C LEU A 17 27.25 14.56 -27.40
N LEU A 18 27.29 14.52 -28.74
CA LEU A 18 26.12 14.16 -29.55
C LEU A 18 25.68 12.71 -29.31
N LYS A 19 26.63 11.77 -29.19
CA LYS A 19 26.36 10.37 -28.82
C LYS A 19 25.72 10.28 -27.42
N LYS A 20 26.24 11.03 -26.44
CA LYS A 20 25.70 11.10 -25.07
C LYS A 20 24.28 11.69 -25.03
N ARG A 21 23.99 12.74 -25.81
CA ARG A 21 22.64 13.31 -25.88
C ARG A 21 21.63 12.29 -26.43
N LYS A 22 21.97 11.62 -27.54
CA LYS A 22 21.12 10.57 -28.13
C LYS A 22 20.82 9.43 -27.16
N THR A 23 21.78 8.98 -26.35
CA THR A 23 21.52 7.92 -25.36
C THR A 23 20.67 8.41 -24.20
N GLN A 24 20.89 9.64 -23.73
CA GLN A 24 20.07 10.26 -22.69
C GLN A 24 18.62 10.48 -23.14
N ASP A 25 18.41 10.94 -24.38
CA ASP A 25 17.08 11.17 -24.95
C ASP A 25 16.30 9.85 -25.09
N LYS A 26 16.96 8.78 -25.55
CA LYS A 26 16.37 7.43 -25.60
C LYS A 26 15.98 6.94 -24.21
N ALA A 27 16.89 7.01 -23.24
CA ALA A 27 16.60 6.59 -21.87
C ALA A 27 15.49 7.44 -21.22
N ALA A 28 15.43 8.74 -21.53
CA ALA A 28 14.38 9.62 -21.06
C ALA A 28 13.02 9.27 -21.70
N ALA A 29 12.98 8.94 -22.99
CA ALA A 29 11.77 8.51 -23.67
C ALA A 29 11.23 7.18 -23.11
N GLU A 30 12.11 6.19 -22.90
CA GLU A 30 11.76 4.90 -22.30
C GLU A 30 11.21 5.07 -20.88
N LYS A 31 11.87 5.89 -20.05
CA LYS A 31 11.38 6.21 -18.70
C LYS A 31 10.01 6.89 -18.73
N ARG A 32 9.79 7.85 -19.62
CA ARG A 32 8.49 8.53 -19.77
C ARG A 32 7.38 7.55 -20.15
N PHE A 33 7.67 6.59 -21.04
CA PHE A 33 6.71 5.54 -21.40
C PHE A 33 6.40 4.62 -20.22
N ALA A 34 7.43 4.16 -19.50
CA ALA A 34 7.28 3.32 -18.32
C ALA A 34 6.47 4.04 -17.21
N ASP A 35 6.75 5.31 -16.96
CA ASP A 35 6.02 6.13 -15.98
C ASP A 35 4.55 6.31 -16.39
N ALA A 36 4.28 6.53 -17.68
CA ALA A 36 2.91 6.64 -18.17
C ALA A 36 2.14 5.33 -17.99
N ALA A 37 2.77 4.18 -18.26
CA ALA A 37 2.18 2.87 -18.04
C ALA A 37 1.93 2.61 -16.53
N ALA A 38 2.91 2.91 -15.68
CA ALA A 38 2.77 2.78 -14.23
C ALA A 38 1.66 3.68 -13.66
N ARG A 39 1.52 4.91 -14.15
CA ARG A 39 0.43 5.83 -13.76
C ARG A 39 -0.94 5.26 -14.12
N LYS A 40 -1.10 4.69 -15.31
CA LYS A 40 -2.35 4.03 -15.74
C LYS A 40 -2.67 2.83 -14.84
N ALA A 41 -1.68 1.98 -14.55
CA ALA A 41 -1.85 0.83 -13.67
C ALA A 41 -2.25 1.24 -12.24
N ARG A 42 -1.57 2.25 -11.65
CA ARG A 42 -1.92 2.79 -10.32
C ARG A 42 -3.34 3.34 -10.27
N LYS A 43 -3.78 4.04 -11.33
CA LYS A 43 -5.16 4.56 -11.41
C LYS A 43 -6.19 3.44 -11.47
N ALA A 44 -5.91 2.38 -12.22
CA ALA A 44 -6.77 1.19 -12.26
C ALA A 44 -6.84 0.50 -10.88
N GLN A 45 -5.69 0.27 -10.24
CA GLN A 45 -5.62 -0.33 -8.90
C GLN A 45 -6.37 0.49 -7.85
N ARG A 46 -6.26 1.83 -7.88
CA ARG A 46 -6.97 2.72 -6.95
C ARG A 46 -8.49 2.54 -7.04
N LYS A 47 -9.04 2.41 -8.25
CA LYS A 47 -10.48 2.15 -8.45
C LYS A 47 -10.91 0.82 -7.83
N VAL A 48 -10.08 -0.22 -7.95
CA VAL A 48 -10.35 -1.53 -7.37
C VAL A 48 -10.29 -1.48 -5.85
N ILE A 49 -9.26 -0.85 -5.28
CA ILE A 49 -9.11 -0.69 -3.82
C ILE A 49 -10.30 0.07 -3.23
N PHE A 50 -10.74 1.14 -3.90
CA PHE A 50 -11.89 1.92 -3.46
C PHE A 50 -13.17 1.06 -3.38
N LYS A 51 -13.45 0.26 -4.41
CA LYS A 51 -14.60 -0.67 -4.40
C LYS A 51 -14.49 -1.74 -3.31
N ARG A 52 -13.28 -2.30 -3.10
CA ARG A 52 -13.04 -3.29 -2.03
C ARG A 52 -13.26 -2.69 -0.64
N ALA A 53 -12.84 -1.46 -0.41
CA ALA A 53 -13.04 -0.78 0.86
C ALA A 53 -14.54 -0.63 1.18
N ASP A 54 -15.35 -0.19 0.22
CA ASP A 54 -16.81 -0.11 0.38
C ASP A 54 -17.44 -1.50 0.64
N GLN A 55 -17.00 -2.53 -0.08
CA GLN A 55 -17.44 -3.92 0.16
C GLN A 55 -17.15 -4.38 1.59
N TYR A 56 -15.93 -4.19 2.09
CA TYR A 56 -15.56 -4.58 3.45
C TYR A 56 -16.35 -3.81 4.51
N VAL A 57 -16.57 -2.51 4.33
CA VAL A 57 -17.39 -1.72 5.26
C VAL A 57 -18.82 -2.25 5.33
N ARG A 58 -19.42 -2.59 4.18
CA ARG A 58 -20.77 -3.18 4.14
C ARG A 58 -20.80 -4.54 4.82
N GLU A 59 -19.81 -5.39 4.56
CA GLU A 59 -19.70 -6.71 5.17
C GLU A 59 -19.60 -6.64 6.69
N TYR A 60 -18.71 -5.80 7.24
CA TYR A 60 -18.55 -5.66 8.69
C TYR A 60 -19.81 -5.11 9.37
N ARG A 61 -20.46 -4.09 8.76
CA ARG A 61 -21.72 -3.55 9.28
C ARG A 61 -22.86 -4.56 9.24
N ALA A 62 -22.93 -5.38 8.18
CA ALA A 62 -23.94 -6.43 8.08
C ALA A 62 -23.75 -7.48 9.18
N LYS A 63 -22.50 -7.96 9.37
CA LYS A 63 -22.15 -8.93 10.43
C LYS A 63 -22.52 -8.42 11.83
N GLU A 64 -22.18 -7.16 12.14
CA GLU A 64 -22.51 -6.55 13.43
C GLU A 64 -24.03 -6.50 13.68
N ARG A 65 -24.80 -6.07 12.66
CA ARG A 65 -26.26 -6.04 12.76
C ARG A 65 -26.87 -7.44 12.90
N ASP A 66 -26.31 -8.42 12.21
CA ASP A 66 -26.76 -9.81 12.29
C ASP A 66 -26.53 -10.39 13.69
N GLU A 67 -25.39 -10.13 14.33
CA GLU A 67 -25.16 -10.53 15.73
C GLU A 67 -26.19 -9.91 16.68
N ILE A 68 -26.49 -8.62 16.50
CA ILE A 68 -27.51 -7.92 17.30
C ILE A 68 -28.90 -8.54 17.06
N ARG A 69 -29.23 -8.83 15.80
CA ARG A 69 -30.50 -9.46 15.41
C ARG A 69 -30.66 -10.82 16.07
N LEU A 70 -29.63 -11.68 15.99
CA LEU A 70 -29.64 -13.01 16.60
C LEU A 70 -29.79 -12.94 18.13
N ARG A 71 -29.08 -12.02 18.78
CA ARG A 71 -29.25 -11.76 20.24
C ARG A 71 -30.67 -11.35 20.60
N ARG A 72 -31.30 -10.47 19.80
CA ARG A 72 -32.68 -10.02 20.03
C ARG A 72 -33.70 -11.14 19.80
N GLN A 73 -33.52 -11.94 18.75
CA GLN A 73 -34.37 -13.08 18.45
C GLN A 73 -34.32 -14.14 19.56
N ALA A 74 -33.13 -14.48 20.02
CA ALA A 74 -32.96 -15.41 21.15
C ALA A 74 -33.66 -14.87 22.41
N LYS A 75 -33.45 -13.58 22.74
CA LYS A 75 -34.12 -12.93 23.87
C LYS A 75 -35.65 -12.96 23.77
N ALA A 76 -36.20 -12.72 22.57
CA ALA A 76 -37.65 -12.75 22.34
C ALA A 76 -38.23 -14.18 22.47
N ALA A 77 -37.48 -15.19 22.04
CA ALA A 77 -37.86 -16.60 22.18
C ALA A 77 -37.60 -17.17 23.58
N GLY A 78 -37.02 -16.40 24.51
CA GLY A 78 -36.63 -16.87 25.84
C GLY A 78 -35.41 -17.81 25.84
N SER A 79 -34.66 -17.88 24.73
CA SER A 79 -33.46 -18.68 24.59
C SER A 79 -32.19 -17.82 24.61
N PHE A 80 -31.01 -18.46 24.68
CA PHE A 80 -29.72 -17.78 24.78
C PHE A 80 -28.95 -17.86 23.46
N TYR A 81 -28.41 -16.71 23.03
CA TYR A 81 -27.46 -16.66 21.92
C TYR A 81 -26.02 -16.73 22.44
N VAL A 82 -25.28 -17.75 22.02
CA VAL A 82 -23.85 -17.89 22.31
C VAL A 82 -23.04 -17.31 21.16
N PRO A 83 -22.26 -16.22 21.37
CA PRO A 83 -21.44 -15.65 20.32
C PRO A 83 -20.27 -16.58 19.95
N ALA A 84 -19.77 -16.45 18.73
CA ALA A 84 -18.59 -17.18 18.28
C ALA A 84 -17.34 -16.78 19.09
N GLN A 85 -16.46 -17.74 19.36
CA GLN A 85 -15.18 -17.45 20.02
C GLN A 85 -14.28 -16.60 19.10
N PRO A 86 -13.53 -15.63 19.65
CA PRO A 86 -12.65 -14.78 18.87
C PRO A 86 -11.50 -15.59 18.27
N LYS A 87 -11.19 -15.35 16.99
CA LYS A 87 -10.14 -16.07 16.25
C LYS A 87 -8.76 -15.39 16.29
N LEU A 88 -8.73 -14.11 16.63
CA LEU A 88 -7.53 -13.28 16.62
C LEU A 88 -7.33 -12.65 18.00
N ALA A 89 -6.10 -12.68 18.50
CA ALA A 89 -5.69 -11.97 19.70
C ALA A 89 -4.57 -11.00 19.38
N PHE A 90 -4.62 -9.80 19.95
CA PHE A 90 -3.52 -8.83 19.90
C PHE A 90 -2.75 -8.89 21.22
N VAL A 91 -1.48 -9.29 21.17
CA VAL A 91 -0.66 -9.52 22.37
C VAL A 91 0.41 -8.45 22.48
N ILE A 92 0.47 -7.80 23.64
CA ILE A 92 1.48 -6.78 23.97
C ILE A 92 2.40 -7.35 25.05
N ARG A 93 3.71 -7.26 24.83
CA ARG A 93 4.70 -7.64 25.83
C ARG A 93 4.82 -6.55 26.91
N ILE A 94 4.38 -6.86 28.13
CA ILE A 94 4.40 -5.92 29.25
C ILE A 94 5.68 -5.97 30.10
N LYS A 95 6.36 -7.12 30.18
CA LYS A 95 7.61 -7.27 30.94
C LYS A 95 8.83 -7.20 30.02
N GLY A 96 9.92 -6.61 30.53
CA GLY A 96 11.23 -6.54 29.88
C GLY A 96 11.91 -7.91 29.72
N ILE A 97 13.22 -7.92 29.46
CA ILE A 97 13.96 -9.16 29.17
C ILE A 97 14.50 -9.82 30.45
N ASN A 98 14.79 -9.02 31.46
CA ASN A 98 15.45 -9.47 32.69
C ASN A 98 14.49 -10.28 33.58
N HIS A 99 15.04 -11.27 34.29
CA HIS A 99 14.34 -12.10 35.27
C HIS A 99 13.13 -12.87 34.69
N ILE A 100 13.25 -13.39 33.46
CA ILE A 100 12.26 -14.29 32.87
C ILE A 100 12.82 -15.71 32.82
N ALA A 101 12.04 -16.67 33.33
CA ALA A 101 12.38 -18.08 33.27
C ALA A 101 12.55 -18.56 31.81
N PRO A 102 13.39 -19.59 31.54
CA PRO A 102 13.69 -20.03 30.18
C PRO A 102 12.46 -20.39 29.33
N LYS A 103 11.44 -21.01 29.93
CA LYS A 103 10.22 -21.46 29.21
C LYS A 103 9.35 -20.30 28.71
N PRO A 104 8.87 -19.35 29.55
CA PRO A 104 8.16 -18.16 29.05
C PRO A 104 9.00 -17.31 28.09
N ARG A 105 10.32 -17.20 28.32
CA ARG A 105 11.22 -16.49 27.40
C ARG A 105 11.20 -17.10 26.01
N LYS A 106 11.20 -18.44 25.91
CA LYS A 106 11.16 -19.13 24.61
C LYS A 106 9.79 -18.98 23.93
N VAL A 107 8.70 -19.05 24.68
CA VAL A 107 7.33 -18.86 24.12
C VAL A 107 7.18 -17.48 23.47
N LEU A 108 7.77 -16.43 24.05
CA LEU A 108 7.74 -15.09 23.46
C LEU A 108 8.64 -14.90 22.23
N GLN A 109 9.49 -15.88 21.89
CA GLN A 109 10.38 -15.87 20.72
C GLN A 109 9.86 -16.70 19.55
N LEU A 110 8.90 -17.60 19.80
CA LEU A 110 8.26 -18.42 18.78
C LEU A 110 7.32 -17.56 17.93
#